data_AF-A0A6G2DXC2-F1
#
_entry.id   AF-A0A6G2DXC2-F1
#
_cell.length_a   1.000
_cell.length_b   1.000
_cell.length_c   1.000
_cell.angle_alpha   90.00
_cell.angle_beta   90.00
_cell.angle_gamma   90.00
#
_symmetry.space_group_name_H-M   'P 1'
#
loop_
_entity.id
_entity.type
_entity.pdbx_description
1 polymer ?
#
loop_
_entity_poly.entity_id
_entity_poly.type
_entity_poly.pdbx_seq_one_letter_code
_entity_poly.pdbx_strand_id
1 'polypeptide(L)' 'LADTHIQIERIHPFSDGNGRTGRLILMYLAMKYLNAPIIIPKDSRAHYMELLANQNVTGLADLFKKSLDYERIRKKQF' A
#
# COMPACT_ATOMS: atom_id res chain seq x y z
N LEU A 1 5.63 3.17 6.40
CA LEU A 1 4.62 2.30 5.76
C LEU A 1 5.16 1.61 4.50
N ALA A 2 5.75 2.33 3.53
CA ALA A 2 6.30 1.71 2.31
C ALA A 2 7.37 0.65 2.58
N ASP A 3 8.42 0.99 3.33
CA ASP A 3 9.47 0.02 3.71
C ASP A 3 8.90 -1.15 4.51
N THR A 4 8.08 -0.89 5.55
CA THR A 4 7.38 -1.94 6.32
C THR A 4 6.61 -2.91 5.43
N HIS A 5 5.91 -2.39 4.41
CA HIS A 5 5.14 -3.20 3.48
C HIS A 5 6.04 -4.06 2.57
N ILE A 6 7.16 -3.52 2.09
CA ILE A 6 8.20 -4.31 1.40
C ILE A 6 8.68 -5.47 2.30
N GLN A 7 8.99 -5.19 3.57
CA GLN A 7 9.49 -6.23 4.48
C GLN A 7 8.44 -7.33 4.71
N ILE A 8 7.17 -6.98 4.89
CA ILE A 8 6.08 -7.96 5.04
C ILE A 8 5.98 -8.87 3.81
N GLU A 9 5.98 -8.29 2.60
CA GLU A 9 5.90 -9.05 1.36
C GLU A 9 7.13 -9.95 1.14
N ARG A 10 8.31 -9.54 1.64
CA ARG A 10 9.56 -10.31 1.59
C ARG A 10 9.59 -11.49 2.56
N ILE A 11 9.01 -11.36 3.76
CA ILE A 11 8.95 -12.47 4.73
C ILE A 11 8.13 -13.63 4.15
N HIS A 12 7.09 -13.32 3.38
CA HIS A 12 6.28 -14.27 2.63
C HIS A 12 5.87 -15.54 3.43
N PRO A 13 5.22 -15.38 4.61
CA PRO A 13 5.10 -16.47 5.58
C PRO A 13 4.02 -17.51 5.25
N PHE A 14 3.16 -17.25 4.26
CA PHE A 14 2.05 -18.14 3.89
C PHE A 14 2.32 -18.86 2.55
N SER A 15 1.70 -20.02 2.33
CA SER A 15 1.79 -20.76 1.07
C SER A 15 1.04 -20.07 -0.09
N ASP A 16 -0.02 -19.32 0.21
CA ASP A 16 -0.74 -18.42 -0.69
C ASP A 16 -1.30 -17.25 0.12
N GLY A 17 -1.65 -16.15 -0.55
CA GLY A 17 -2.37 -15.04 0.04
C GLY A 17 -1.48 -13.93 0.58
N ASN A 18 -0.15 -14.05 0.52
CA ASN A 18 0.78 -13.04 1.03
C ASN A 18 0.45 -11.63 0.54
N GLY A 19 0.27 -11.44 -0.77
CA GLY A 19 -0.07 -10.11 -1.30
C GLY A 19 -1.44 -9.59 -0.86
N ARG A 20 -2.41 -10.46 -0.56
CA ARG A 20 -3.71 -10.04 -0.01
C ARG A 20 -3.55 -9.61 1.45
N THR A 21 -2.87 -10.43 2.24
CA THR A 21 -2.60 -10.16 3.66
C THR A 21 -1.73 -8.91 3.83
N GLY A 22 -0.69 -8.75 3.03
CA GLY A 22 0.19 -7.56 3.04
C GLY A 22 -0.60 -6.27 2.80
N ARG A 23 -1.48 -6.25 1.79
CA ARG A 23 -2.35 -5.08 1.54
C ARG A 23 -3.35 -4.82 2.66
N LEU A 24 -3.89 -5.87 3.30
CA LEU A 24 -4.77 -5.70 4.47
C LEU A 24 -4.01 -5.10 5.66
N ILE A 25 -2.78 -5.56 5.91
CA ILE A 25 -1.91 -5.01 6.96
C ILE A 25 -1.57 -3.55 6.65
N LEU A 26 -1.19 -3.24 5.41
CA LEU A 26 -0.94 -1.86 4.96
C LEU A 26 -2.15 -0.97 5.22
N MET A 27 -3.35 -1.41 4.83
CA MET A 27 -4.59 -0.66 5.04
C MET A 27 -4.86 -0.45 6.53
N TYR A 28 -4.70 -1.50 7.36
CA TYR A 28 -4.85 -1.42 8.81
C TYR A 28 -3.89 -0.40 9.43
N LEU A 29 -2.60 -0.48 9.09
CA LEU A 29 -1.58 0.43 9.60
C LEU A 29 -1.84 1.87 9.14
N ALA A 30 -2.24 2.07 7.89
CA ALA A 30 -2.61 3.38 7.37
C ALA A 30 -3.81 3.98 8.12
N MET A 31 -4.86 3.19 8.36
CA MET A 31 -6.00 3.65 9.16
C MET A 31 -5.59 4.00 10.59
N LYS A 32 -4.72 3.19 11.21
CA LYS A 32 -4.26 3.38 12.59
C LYS A 32 -3.39 4.63 12.77
N TYR A 33 -2.48 4.89 11.83
CA TYR A 33 -1.45 5.94 11.99
C TYR A 33 -1.69 7.19 11.15
N LEU A 34 -2.46 7.09 10.06
CA LEU A 34 -2.72 8.19 9.13
C LEU A 34 -4.21 8.56 9.01
N ASN A 35 -5.10 7.88 9.76
CA ASN A 35 -6.55 8.10 9.77
C ASN A 35 -7.21 8.01 8.37
N ALA A 36 -6.57 7.30 7.43
CA ALA A 36 -7.06 7.08 6.07
C ALA A 36 -6.53 5.75 5.53
N PRO A 37 -7.33 5.00 4.75
CA PRO A 37 -6.88 3.77 4.13
C PRO A 37 -5.94 4.08 2.95
N ILE A 38 -4.96 3.21 2.72
CA ILE A 38 -4.21 3.15 1.46
C ILE A 38 -4.80 2.02 0.63
N ILE A 39 -5.26 2.34 -0.57
CA ILE A 39 -5.83 1.39 -1.53
C ILE A 39 -4.99 1.45 -2.79
N ILE A 40 -4.55 0.28 -3.28
CA ILE A 40 -3.80 0.17 -4.54
C ILE A 40 -4.82 -0.07 -5.67
N PRO A 41 -5.02 0.89 -6.59
CA PRO A 41 -5.96 0.72 -7.70
C PRO A 41 -5.60 -0.46 -8.60
N LYS A 42 -6.60 -1.14 -9.15
CA LYS A 42 -6.41 -2.28 -10.07
C LYS A 42 -5.50 -1.91 -11.24
N ASP A 43 -5.66 -0.72 -11.79
CA ASP A 43 -4.90 -0.25 -12.95
C ASP A 43 -3.42 0.03 -12.62
N SER A 44 -3.11 0.27 -11.34
CA SER A 44 -1.73 0.47 -10.88
C SER A 44 -1.00 -0.84 -10.52
N ARG A 45 -1.65 -2.00 -10.67
CA ARG A 45 -1.12 -3.28 -10.18
C ARG A 45 0.27 -3.60 -10.74
N ALA A 46 0.47 -3.42 -12.04
CA ALA A 46 1.77 -3.71 -12.68
C ALA A 46 2.89 -2.85 -12.08
N HIS A 47 2.66 -1.54 -11.98
CA HIS A 47 3.61 -0.60 -11.39
C HIS A 47 3.87 -0.88 -9.89
N TYR A 48 2.83 -1.18 -9.12
CA TYR A 48 2.98 -1.59 -7.72
C TYR A 48 3.86 -2.84 -7.57
N MET A 49 3.68 -3.86 -8.42
CA MET A 49 4.50 -5.08 -8.39
C MET A 49 5.95 -4.79 -8.78
N GLU A 50 6.18 -3.93 -9.78
CA GLU A 50 7.52 -3.48 -10.17
C GLU A 50 8.24 -2.78 -9.02
N LEU A 51 7.56 -1.86 -8.32
CA LEU A 51 8.14 -1.15 -7.19
C LEU A 51 8.49 -2.10 -6.03
N LEU A 52 7.65 -3.11 -5.75
CA LEU A 52 7.95 -4.16 -4.78
C LEU A 52 9.16 -5.00 -5.18
N ALA A 53 9.22 -5.44 -6.44
CA ALA A 53 10.33 -6.25 -6.96
C ALA A 53 11.66 -5.51 -6.86
N ASN A 54 11.65 -4.21 -7.14
CA ASN A 54 12.83 -3.34 -7.06
C ASN A 54 13.11 -2.80 -5.65
N GLN A 55 12.31 -3.19 -4.64
CA GLN A 55 12.38 -2.66 -3.27
C GLN A 55 12.40 -1.11 -3.25
N ASN A 56 11.68 -0.48 -4.18
CA ASN A 56 11.69 0.96 -4.35
C ASN A 56 10.77 1.62 -3.33
N VAL A 57 11.34 1.93 -2.16
CA VAL A 57 10.64 2.56 -1.03
C VAL A 57 10.03 3.90 -1.44
N THR A 58 10.79 4.73 -2.16
CA THR A 58 10.35 6.08 -2.57
C THR A 58 9.16 6.01 -3.52
N GLY A 59 9.22 5.16 -4.55
CA GLY A 59 8.13 5.02 -5.51
C GLY A 59 6.86 4.44 -4.86
N LEU A 60 6.99 3.50 -3.91
CA LEU A 60 5.84 3.04 -3.12
C LEU A 60 5.26 4.14 -2.23
N ALA A 61 6.11 4.95 -1.60
CA ALA A 61 5.66 6.08 -0.80
C ALA A 61 4.87 7.09 -1.65
N ASP A 62 5.32 7.37 -2.88
CA ASP A 62 4.61 8.23 -3.82
C ASP A 62 3.26 7.64 -4.25
N LEU A 63 3.21 6.33 -4.54
CA LEU A 63 1.95 5.63 -4.85
C LEU A 63 0.97 5.70 -3.67
N PHE A 64 1.46 5.50 -2.45
CA PHE A 64 0.65 5.56 -1.23
C PHE A 64 0.13 6.98 -0.99
N LYS A 65 0.98 8.00 -1.21
CA LYS A 65 0.61 9.42 -1.11
C LYS A 65 -0.53 9.76 -2.06
N LYS A 66 -0.47 9.31 -3.32
CA LYS A 66 -1.56 9.49 -4.30
C LYS A 66 -2.89 8.92 -3.80
N SER A 67 -2.87 7.73 -3.18
CA SER A 67 -4.07 7.13 -2.58
C SER A 67 -4.60 7.96 -1.41
N LEU A 68 -3.72 8.46 -0.53
CA LEU A 68 -4.12 9.28 0.61
C LEU A 68 -4.69 10.65 0.18
N ASP A 69 -4.10 11.26 -0.85
CA ASP A 69 -4.60 12.51 -1.41
C ASP A 69 -5.99 12.34 -2.03
N TYR A 70 -6.23 11.23 -2.75
CA TYR A 70 -7.56 10.86 -3.25
C TYR A 70 -8.57 10.75 -2.11
N GLU A 71 -8.24 10.02 -1.03
CA GLU A 71 -9.12 9.87 0.13
C GLU A 71 -9.39 11.19 0.85
N ARG A 72 -8.39 12.08 0.92
CA ARG A 72 -8.55 13.42 1.50
C ARG A 72 -9.52 14.28 0.67
N ILE A 73 -9.47 14.19 -0.65
CA ILE A 73 -10.40 14.89 -1.54
C ILE A 73 -11.80 14.30 -1.39
N ARG A 74 -11.93 12.97 -1.41
CA ARG A 74 -13.21 12.25 -1.24
C ARG A 74 -13.91 12.65 0.06
N LYS A 75 -13.18 12.72 1.17
CA LYS A 75 -13.74 13.14 2.48
C LYS A 75 -14.23 14.59 2.51
N LYS A 76 -13.69 15.51 1.69
CA LYS A 76 -14.16 16.90 1.62
C LYS A 76 -15.47 17.07 0.86
N GLN A 77 -15.90 16.06 0.12
CA GLN A 77 -17.15 16.08 -0.66
C GLN A 77 -18.37 15.59 0.14
N PHE A 78 -18.15 15.16 1.38
CA PHE A 78 -19.18 14.78 2.36
C PHE A 78 -19.06 15.67 3.59
#